data_AF-A0A7D5RSG4-F1
#
_entry.id   AF-A0A7D5RSG4-F1
#
_cell.length_a   1.000
_cell.length_b   1.000
_cell.length_c   1.000
_cell.angle_alpha   90.00
_cell.angle_beta   90.00
_cell.angle_gamma   90.00
#
_symmetry.space_group_name_H-M   'P 1'
#
loop_
_entity.id
_entity.type
_entity.pdbx_description
1 polymer ?
#
loop_
_entity_poly.entity_id
_entity_poly.type
_entity_poly.pdbx_seq_one_letter_code
_entity_poly.pdbx_strand_id
1 'polypeptide(L)' 'MEHRYTNEVLRKKFKNQFELVSYAISLAENMIITGREARVKTDIQNPAMQVLAEIAAGKDQFEPVIQAEKARR' A
#
# COMPACT_ATOMS: atom_id res chain seq x y z
N MET A 1 -18.93 -1.17 -8.52
CA MET A 1 -19.32 -1.66 -7.18
C MET A 1 -18.50 -0.88 -6.18
N GLU A 2 -19.13 -0.12 -5.28
CA GLU A 2 -18.43 0.66 -4.26
C GLU A 2 -17.88 -0.32 -3.20
N HIS A 3 -16.59 -0.66 -3.29
CA HIS A 3 -15.93 -1.48 -2.28
C HIS A 3 -15.71 -0.65 -1.01
N ARG A 4 -16.64 -0.75 -0.06
CA ARG A 4 -16.44 -0.25 1.30
C ARG A 4 -15.40 -1.12 2.01
N TYR A 5 -14.13 -0.75 1.88
CA TYR A 5 -13.06 -1.32 2.69
C TYR A 5 -13.26 -0.87 4.14
N THR A 6 -13.88 -1.72 4.98
CA THR A 6 -13.97 -1.44 6.41
C THR A 6 -12.74 -2.00 7.12
N ASN A 7 -12.26 -1.27 8.13
CA ASN A 7 -11.10 -1.67 8.93
C ASN A 7 -11.27 -3.06 9.60
N GLU A 8 -12.49 -3.55 9.72
CA GLU A 8 -12.82 -4.88 10.24
C GLU A 8 -12.29 -6.01 9.35
N VAL A 9 -12.29 -5.83 8.02
CA VAL A 9 -11.75 -6.83 7.09
C VAL A 9 -10.22 -6.89 7.17
N LEU A 10 -9.59 -5.74 7.40
CA LEU A 10 -8.14 -5.58 7.47
C LEU A 10 -7.55 -6.08 8.81
N ARG A 11 -8.33 -6.07 9.88
CA ARG A 11 -7.92 -6.49 11.24
C ARG A 11 -7.44 -7.94 11.35
N LYS A 12 -7.79 -8.82 10.40
CA LYS A 12 -7.30 -10.22 10.44
C LYS A 12 -5.78 -10.32 10.27
N LYS A 13 -5.15 -9.33 9.62
CA LYS A 13 -3.71 -9.30 9.35
C LYS A 13 -2.89 -8.55 10.41
N PHE A 14 -3.52 -7.69 11.22
CA PHE A 14 -2.83 -6.77 12.12
C PHE A 14 -3.37 -6.88 13.55
N LYS A 15 -2.49 -6.83 14.57
CA LYS A 15 -2.91 -6.99 15.97
C LYS A 15 -3.73 -5.80 16.46
N ASN A 16 -3.50 -4.61 15.90
CA ASN A 16 -4.19 -3.38 16.27
C ASN A 16 -4.26 -2.39 15.11
N GLN A 17 -5.00 -1.30 15.30
CA GLN A 17 -5.20 -0.27 14.28
C GLN A 17 -3.93 0.54 13.98
N PHE A 18 -3.05 0.73 14.97
CA PHE A 18 -1.79 1.45 14.76
C PHE A 18 -0.85 0.67 13.85
N GLU A 19 -0.76 -0.66 14.01
CA GLU A 19 0.02 -1.53 13.11
C GLU A 19 -0.48 -1.45 11.67
N LEU A 20 -1.80 -1.45 11.47
CA LEU A 20 -2.40 -1.28 10.14
C LEU A 20 -1.98 0.05 9.51
N VAL A 21 -2.08 1.15 10.25
CA VAL A 21 -1.74 2.49 9.75
C VAL A 21 -0.26 2.59 9.42
N SER A 22 0.62 2.16 10.33
CA SER A 22 2.07 2.18 10.11
C SER A 22 2.45 1.35 8.89
N TYR A 23 1.86 0.16 8.74
CA TYR A 23 2.10 -0.70 7.58
C TYR A 23 1.64 -0.06 6.27
N ALA A 24 0.44 0.54 6.25
CA ALA A 24 -0.09 1.22 5.08
C ALA A 24 0.78 2.41 4.65
N ILE A 25 1.33 3.16 5.61
CA ILE A 25 2.28 4.26 5.35
C ILE A 25 3.54 3.71 4.67
N SER A 26 4.16 2.68 5.24
CA SER A 26 5.36 2.07 4.64
C SER A 26 5.10 1.51 3.24
N LEU A 27 3.93 0.92 3.01
CA LEU A 27 3.56 0.38 1.70
C LEU A 27 3.34 1.49 0.67
N ALA A 28 2.70 2.60 1.07
CA ALA A 28 2.52 3.76 0.23
C ALA A 28 3.86 4.42 -0.11
N GLU A 29 4.75 4.56 0.87
CA GLU A 29 6.11 5.05 0.66
C GLU A 29 6.88 4.15 -0.32
N ASN A 30 6.83 2.83 -0.14
CA ASN A 30 7.43 1.88 -1.07
C ASN A 30 6.88 2.03 -2.49
N MET A 31 5.55 2.18 -2.62
CA MET A 31 4.90 2.38 -3.91
C MET A 31 5.37 3.67 -4.60
N ILE A 32 5.48 4.77 -3.85
CA ILE A 32 5.96 6.05 -4.36
C ILE A 32 7.43 5.97 -4.78
N ILE A 33 8.29 5.39 -3.94
CA ILE A 33 9.73 5.30 -4.19
C ILE A 33 10.05 4.41 -5.38
N THR A 34 9.37 3.26 -5.49
CA THR A 34 9.61 2.30 -6.59
C THR A 34 8.94 2.73 -7.89
N GLY A 35 7.96 3.64 -7.82
CA GLY A 35 7.15 4.02 -8.98
C GLY A 35 6.30 2.87 -9.53
N ARG A 36 6.10 1.80 -8.74
CA ARG A 36 5.34 0.64 -9.19
C ARG A 36 3.87 0.99 -9.42
N GLU A 37 3.24 0.27 -10.33
CA GLU A 37 1.79 0.38 -10.53
C GLU A 37 1.01 -0.27 -9.37
N ALA A 38 -0.22 0.20 -9.17
CA ALA A 38 -1.15 -0.43 -8.24
C ALA A 38 -1.58 -1.81 -8.76
N ARG A 39 -1.58 -2.81 -7.87
CA ARG A 39 -1.94 -4.21 -8.18
C ARG A 39 -3.44 -4.48 -8.10
N VAL A 40 -4.19 -3.52 -7.58
CA VAL A 40 -5.65 -3.54 -7.51
C VAL A 40 -6.17 -2.32 -8.25
N LYS A 41 -7.04 -2.54 -9.23
CA LYS A 41 -7.71 -1.46 -9.95
C LYS A 41 -8.78 -0.86 -9.04
N THR A 42 -8.66 0.43 -8.79
CA THR A 42 -9.67 1.23 -8.10
C THR A 42 -10.05 2.41 -8.98
N ASP A 43 -11.31 2.82 -8.95
CA ASP A 43 -11.77 4.03 -9.65
C ASP A 43 -11.14 5.31 -9.05
N ILE A 44 -10.55 5.19 -7.87
CA ILE A 44 -9.92 6.28 -7.12
C ILE A 44 -8.41 6.27 -7.37
N GLN A 45 -7.86 7.43 -7.73
CA GLN A 45 -6.42 7.62 -8.01
C GLN A 45 -5.61 8.09 -6.79
N ASN A 46 -6.14 7.93 -5.57
CA ASN A 46 -5.44 8.29 -4.34
C ASN A 46 -4.56 7.11 -3.90
N PRO A 47 -3.22 7.27 -3.79
CA PRO A 47 -2.31 6.22 -3.37
C PRO A 47 -2.69 5.58 -2.04
N ALA A 48 -3.19 6.37 -1.07
CA ALA A 48 -3.63 5.86 0.23
C ALA A 48 -4.81 4.89 0.11
N MET A 49 -5.75 5.18 -0.80
CA MET A 49 -6.88 4.28 -1.05
C MET A 49 -6.45 3.03 -1.81
N GLN A 50 -5.48 3.16 -2.73
CA GLN A 50 -4.95 2.04 -3.49
C GLN A 50 -4.21 1.04 -2.58
N VAL A 51 -3.38 1.51 -1.65
CA VAL A 51 -2.71 0.61 -0.70
C VAL A 51 -3.70 -0.10 0.22
N LEU A 52 -4.75 0.58 0.70
CA LEU A 52 -5.79 -0.08 1.49
C LEU A 52 -6.53 -1.16 0.69
N ALA A 53 -6.80 -0.92 -0.59
CA ALA A 53 -7.40 -1.90 -1.48
C ALA A 53 -6.47 -3.11 -1.73
N GLU A 54 -5.16 -2.88 -1.86
CA GLU A 54 -4.16 -3.94 -1.98
C GLU A 54 -4.06 -4.80 -0.72
N ILE A 55 -4.05 -4.16 0.46
CA ILE A 55 -4.03 -4.87 1.76
C ILE A 55 -5.30 -5.72 1.90
N ALA A 56 -6.46 -5.16 1.56
CA ALA A 56 -7.72 -5.90 1.60
C ALA A 56 -7.73 -7.11 0.65
N ALA A 57 -7.08 -6.99 -0.52
CA ALA A 57 -6.96 -8.07 -1.50
C ALA A 57 -5.81 -9.05 -1.22
N GLY A 58 -4.99 -8.80 -0.18
CA GLY A 58 -3.80 -9.60 0.13
C GLY A 58 -2.69 -9.49 -0.92
N LYS A 59 -2.67 -8.39 -1.69
CA LYS A 59 -1.69 -8.09 -2.75
C LYS A 59 -0.68 -7.03 -2.34
N ASP A 60 -0.65 -6.71 -1.05
CA ASP A 60 0.25 -5.75 -0.43
C ASP A 60 1.66 -6.35 -0.27
N GLN A 61 2.41 -6.25 -1.36
CA GLN A 61 3.81 -6.69 -1.43
C GLN A 61 4.74 -5.49 -1.59
N PHE A 62 5.85 -5.51 -0.87
CA PHE A 62 6.91 -4.53 -1.01
C PHE A 62 7.78 -4.90 -2.21
N GLU A 63 8.07 -3.93 -3.05
CA GLU A 63 9.09 -4.09 -4.09
C GLU A 63 10.45 -3.65 -3.56
N PRO A 64 11.54 -4.30 -4.01
CA PRO A 64 12.87 -3.87 -3.65
C PRO A 64 13.04 -2.43 -4.12
N VAL A 65 13.38 -1.55 -3.18
CA VAL A 65 13.77 -0.19 -3.53
C VAL A 65 15.10 -0.31 -4.26
N ILE A 66 15.06 -0.17 -5.59
CA ILE A 66 16.26 0.11 -6.36
C ILE A 66 16.66 1.50 -5.91
N GLN A 67 17.49 1.60 -4.88
CA GLN A 67 18.24 2.81 -4.65
C GLN A 67 19.02 2.97 -5.94
N ALA A 68 18.55 3.85 -6.82
CA ALA A 68 19.47 4.53 -7.71
C ALA A 68 20.47 5.13 -6.74
N GLU A 69 21.63 4.47 -6.57
CA GLU A 69 22.83 5.09 -6.05
C GLU A 69 22.79 6.49 -6.61
N LYS A 70 22.84 7.50 -5.75
CA LYS A 70 22.93 8.89 -6.18
C LYS A 70 24.13 8.99 -7.12
N ALA A 71 23.88 8.74 -8.40
CA ALA A 71 24.82 8.80 -9.47
C ALA A 71 24.88 10.29 -9.78
N ARG A 72 25.73 10.99 -9.02
CA ARG A 72 26.36 12.29 -9.29
C ARG A 72 26.87 12.82 -7.94
N ARG A 73 28.19 12.85 -7.77
CA ARG A 73 29.17 13.81 -8.33
C ARG A 73 29.43 14.91 -7.31
#